data_AF-A0A925J3F2-F1
#
_entry.id   AF-A0A925J3F2-F1
#
_cell.length_a   1.000
_cell.length_b   1.000
_cell.length_c   1.000
_cell.angle_alpha   90.00
_cell.angle_beta   90.00
_cell.angle_gamma   90.00
#
_symmetry.space_group_name_H-M   'P 1'
#
loop_
_entity.id
_entity.type
_entity.pdbx_description
1 polymer ?
#
loop_
_entity_poly.entity_id
_entity_poly.type
_entity_poly.pdbx_seq_one_letter_code
_entity_poly.pdbx_strand_id
1 'polypeptide(L)'
;MRLALLAFLFVTACRDIAAPSVTSASPSVPLPAAVASLALVKDIAVNGTAVATVGVRGTPHTFASLVGHDAFSVDVEAVERSIVGRFAPGKVRVTFQLRVHNRLQQARFIAPTFPAPPDAGEALYLFAAHVSAIEAPGGVTVPGANVVEVTAPSRGGVATSLDWDGAAHDYVRSAPCPAGGSTCARYERYAAPLEPGAVTEWRRVGFDVDPTVRFIRLRLVLAADLANVTR
;
A
#
# COMPACT_ATOMS: atom_id res chain seq x y z
N MET A 1 55.81 -46.15 -20.91
CA MET A 1 55.08 -45.91 -19.65
C MET A 1 55.36 -44.48 -19.19
N ARG A 2 54.30 -43.75 -18.81
CA ARG A 2 54.21 -42.32 -18.44
C ARG A 2 53.96 -41.32 -19.59
N LEU A 3 52.66 -41.16 -19.86
CA LEU A 3 52.00 -40.12 -20.64
C LEU A 3 52.02 -38.79 -19.85
N ALA A 4 52.37 -37.68 -20.50
CA ALA A 4 52.23 -36.34 -19.94
C ALA A 4 50.84 -35.76 -20.29
N LEU A 5 50.08 -35.41 -19.26
CA LEU A 5 48.72 -34.86 -19.35
C LEU A 5 48.82 -33.32 -19.44
N LEU A 6 48.48 -32.75 -20.60
CA LEU A 6 48.32 -31.30 -20.78
C LEU A 6 46.94 -30.88 -20.24
N ALA A 7 46.91 -30.07 -19.17
CA ALA A 7 45.69 -29.47 -18.66
C ALA A 7 45.44 -28.12 -19.37
N PHE A 8 44.38 -28.04 -20.16
CA PHE A 8 43.88 -26.79 -20.74
C PHE A 8 43.07 -26.01 -19.70
N LEU A 9 43.58 -24.85 -19.28
CA LEU A 9 42.87 -23.86 -18.46
C LEU A 9 42.02 -22.98 -19.40
N PHE A 10 40.71 -23.19 -19.42
CA PHE A 10 39.76 -22.24 -19.99
C PHE A 10 39.49 -21.12 -18.98
N VAL A 11 39.97 -19.91 -19.28
CA VAL A 11 39.61 -18.69 -18.56
C VAL A 11 38.30 -18.17 -19.14
N THR A 12 37.18 -18.46 -18.48
CA THR A 12 35.87 -17.91 -18.82
C THR A 12 35.80 -16.47 -18.31
N ALA A 13 35.93 -15.49 -19.19
CA ALA A 13 35.70 -14.09 -18.86
C ALA A 13 34.20 -13.85 -18.70
N CYS A 14 33.72 -13.69 -17.46
CA CYS A 14 32.41 -13.11 -17.20
C CYS A 14 32.42 -11.65 -17.66
N ARG A 15 31.80 -11.37 -18.81
CA ARG A 15 31.41 -10.01 -19.18
C ARG A 15 30.21 -9.63 -18.31
N ASP A 16 30.42 -8.71 -17.38
CA ASP A 16 29.35 -7.97 -16.73
C ASP A 16 28.59 -7.17 -17.79
N ILE A 17 27.53 -7.76 -18.34
CA ILE A 17 26.54 -7.02 -19.10
C ILE A 17 25.78 -6.18 -18.07
N ALA A 18 26.21 -4.93 -17.90
CA ALA A 18 25.46 -3.92 -17.18
C ALA A 18 24.08 -3.80 -17.83
N ALA A 19 23.07 -4.38 -17.19
CA ALA A 19 21.69 -4.22 -17.62
C ALA A 19 21.36 -2.71 -17.60
N PRO A 20 20.67 -2.19 -18.62
CA PRO A 20 20.23 -0.81 -18.61
C PRO A 20 19.32 -0.61 -17.39
N SER A 21 19.73 0.28 -16.49
CA SER A 21 18.90 0.74 -15.38
C SER A 21 17.69 1.46 -15.97
N VAL A 22 16.60 0.73 -16.16
CA VAL A 22 15.30 1.31 -16.48
C VAL A 22 14.93 2.18 -15.28
N THR A 23 15.02 3.49 -15.45
CA THR A 23 14.43 4.47 -14.53
C THR A 23 12.92 4.28 -14.57
N SER A 24 12.43 3.33 -13.78
CA SER A 24 11.02 3.20 -13.43
C SER A 24 10.70 4.29 -12.42
N ALA A 25 10.75 5.55 -12.85
CA ALA A 25 10.03 6.60 -12.16
C ALA A 25 8.55 6.26 -12.33
N SER A 26 7.97 5.57 -11.35
CA SER A 26 6.53 5.43 -11.28
C SER A 26 6.00 6.86 -11.15
N PRO A 27 5.27 7.41 -12.14
CA PRO A 27 4.70 8.73 -11.98
C PRO A 27 3.77 8.65 -10.78
N SER A 28 4.06 9.43 -9.73
CA SER A 28 3.14 9.62 -8.61
C SER A 28 1.93 10.38 -9.16
N VAL A 29 0.96 9.67 -9.72
CA VAL A 29 -0.26 10.28 -10.21
C VAL A 29 -1.02 10.75 -8.96
N PRO A 30 -1.27 12.06 -8.82
CA PRO A 30 -1.94 12.57 -7.63
C PRO A 30 -3.33 11.95 -7.50
N LEU A 31 -3.70 11.58 -6.27
CA LEU A 31 -5.05 11.13 -5.95
C LEU A 31 -6.05 12.26 -6.29
N PRO A 32 -7.25 11.94 -6.81
CA PRO A 32 -8.32 12.92 -6.91
C PRO A 32 -8.58 13.59 -5.56
N ALA A 33 -8.81 14.90 -5.53
CA ALA A 33 -8.92 15.68 -4.29
C ALA A 33 -9.96 15.10 -3.29
N ALA A 34 -11.09 14.60 -3.80
CA ALA A 34 -12.13 13.96 -2.98
C ALA A 34 -11.60 12.72 -2.24
N VAL A 35 -10.79 11.88 -2.89
CA VAL A 35 -10.20 10.67 -2.32
C VAL A 35 -9.02 11.01 -1.41
N ALA A 36 -8.21 12.00 -1.80
CA ALA A 36 -7.03 12.40 -1.05
C ALA A 36 -7.36 12.81 0.40
N SER A 37 -8.53 13.42 0.62
CA SER A 37 -9.01 13.81 1.96
C SER A 37 -9.47 12.64 2.84
N LEU A 38 -9.82 11.51 2.23
CA LEU A 38 -10.33 10.30 2.91
C LEU A 38 -9.23 9.27 3.16
N ALA A 39 -8.13 9.34 2.40
CA ALA A 39 -7.06 8.36 2.48
C ALA A 39 -6.29 8.44 3.80
N LEU A 40 -6.09 7.28 4.43
CA LEU A 40 -5.20 7.13 5.57
C LEU A 40 -3.75 7.11 5.09
N VAL A 41 -2.90 7.97 5.66
CA VAL A 41 -1.46 7.99 5.35
C VAL A 41 -0.66 7.20 6.39
N LYS A 42 0.15 6.25 5.93
CA LYS A 42 1.04 5.46 6.77
C LYS A 42 2.46 5.43 6.18
N ASP A 43 3.44 5.77 7.01
CA ASP A 43 4.85 5.60 6.65
C ASP A 43 5.39 4.28 7.20
N ILE A 44 6.20 3.60 6.38
CA ILE A 44 6.84 2.34 6.76
C ILE A 44 8.32 2.43 6.42
N ALA A 45 9.18 2.14 7.39
CA ALA A 45 10.60 1.95 7.11
C ALA A 45 10.81 0.56 6.50
N VAL A 46 11.48 0.54 5.35
CA VAL A 46 11.81 -0.67 4.60
C VAL A 46 12.75 -1.60 5.40
N ASN A 47 13.44 -1.05 6.42
CA ASN A 47 14.33 -1.80 7.31
C ASN A 47 13.62 -2.51 8.48
N GLY A 48 12.30 -2.67 8.43
CA GLY A 48 11.57 -3.54 9.38
C GLY A 48 10.93 -2.83 10.57
N THR A 49 10.82 -1.50 10.54
CA THR A 49 10.11 -0.73 11.58
C THR A 49 8.99 0.09 10.95
N ALA A 50 7.74 -0.11 11.38
CA ALA A 50 6.68 0.82 11.02
C ALA A 50 6.96 2.16 11.71
N VAL A 51 7.00 3.27 10.96
CA VAL A 51 7.30 4.59 11.51
C VAL A 51 6.05 5.44 11.37
N ALA A 52 5.44 5.80 12.51
CA ALA A 52 4.42 6.82 12.71
C ALA A 52 3.20 6.88 11.73
N THR A 53 2.02 7.01 12.31
CA THR A 53 0.80 7.36 11.57
C THR A 53 0.78 8.87 11.34
N VAL A 54 0.75 9.33 10.09
CA VAL A 54 0.55 10.75 9.77
C VAL A 54 -0.95 10.97 9.56
N GLY A 55 -1.59 11.58 10.55
CA GLY A 55 -3.02 11.90 10.49
C GLY A 55 -3.28 13.11 9.59
N VAL A 56 -4.06 12.91 8.52
CA VAL A 56 -4.61 14.01 7.71
C VAL A 56 -6.07 14.24 8.14
N ARG A 57 -6.45 15.49 8.41
CA ARG A 57 -7.84 15.89 8.67
C ARG A 57 -8.55 16.13 7.34
N GLY A 58 -9.47 15.25 6.98
CA GLY A 58 -10.46 15.49 5.93
C GLY A 58 -11.68 16.23 6.45
N THR A 59 -12.32 17.02 5.60
CA THR A 59 -13.71 17.49 5.79
C THR A 59 -14.68 16.36 5.45
N PRO A 60 -15.79 16.18 6.18
CA PRO A 60 -16.74 15.11 5.90
C PRO A 60 -17.35 15.31 4.50
N HIS A 61 -17.11 14.36 3.60
CA HIS A 61 -17.74 14.30 2.28
C HIS A 61 -18.85 13.25 2.28
N THR A 62 -19.96 13.55 1.61
CA THR A 62 -21.23 12.79 1.61
C THR A 62 -21.22 11.50 0.78
N PHE A 63 -20.05 10.92 0.50
CA PHE A 63 -19.99 9.55 -0.02
C PHE A 63 -20.06 8.62 1.19
N ALA A 64 -21.28 8.15 1.53
CA ALA A 64 -21.55 7.31 2.71
C ALA A 64 -20.76 5.98 2.74
N SER A 65 -19.97 5.72 1.70
CA SER A 65 -19.33 4.46 1.38
C SER A 65 -17.78 4.52 1.35
N LEU A 66 -17.18 5.71 1.45
CA LEU A 66 -15.73 5.87 1.60
C LEU A 66 -15.46 6.49 2.96
N VAL A 67 -14.83 5.71 3.83
CA VAL A 67 -14.66 6.07 5.23
C VAL A 67 -13.34 6.81 5.41
N GLY A 68 -13.38 7.95 6.12
CA GLY A 68 -12.19 8.75 6.45
C GLY A 68 -11.45 8.26 7.71
N HIS A 69 -10.27 8.83 7.97
CA HIS A 69 -9.42 8.48 9.11
C HIS A 69 -10.06 8.70 10.50
N ASP A 70 -11.07 9.55 10.60
CA ASP A 70 -11.83 9.78 11.83
C ASP A 70 -12.65 8.55 12.23
N ALA A 71 -13.07 7.75 11.24
CA ALA A 71 -13.89 6.58 11.47
C ALA A 71 -13.10 5.27 11.58
N PHE A 72 -11.91 5.14 10.96
CA PHE A 72 -11.09 3.94 11.08
C PHE A 72 -9.59 4.21 11.31
N SER A 73 -8.90 3.23 11.88
CA SER A 73 -7.43 3.18 11.92
C SER A 73 -6.91 1.86 11.37
N VAL A 74 -5.63 1.83 11.01
CA VAL A 74 -4.93 0.63 10.52
C VAL A 74 -3.71 0.36 11.38
N ASP A 75 -3.61 -0.86 11.87
CA ASP A 75 -2.42 -1.36 12.55
C ASP A 75 -1.52 -2.10 11.55
N VAL A 76 -0.21 -2.00 11.77
CA VAL A 76 0.82 -2.60 10.91
C VAL A 76 1.79 -3.38 11.78
N GLU A 77 2.00 -4.65 11.47
CA GLU A 77 2.93 -5.53 12.20
C GLU A 77 3.72 -6.45 11.25
N ALA A 78 4.70 -7.17 11.81
CA ALA A 78 5.47 -8.21 11.10
C ALA A 78 6.07 -7.74 9.76
N VAL A 79 6.77 -6.60 9.77
CA VAL A 79 7.42 -6.06 8.57
C VAL A 79 8.63 -6.93 8.22
N GLU A 80 8.56 -7.58 7.06
CA GLU A 80 9.60 -8.43 6.50
C GLU A 80 10.09 -7.86 5.16
N ARG A 81 11.39 -8.05 4.89
CA ARG A 81 12.02 -7.65 3.63
C ARG A 81 12.68 -8.85 2.96
N SER A 82 12.39 -9.06 1.68
CA SER A 82 13.04 -10.11 0.90
C SER A 82 14.46 -9.73 0.48
N ILE A 83 15.24 -10.74 0.04
CA ILE A 83 16.43 -10.50 -0.76
C ILE A 83 16.06 -9.87 -2.12
N VAL A 84 17.00 -9.13 -2.72
CA VAL A 84 16.83 -8.48 -4.03
C VAL A 84 16.62 -9.54 -5.11
N GLY A 85 15.68 -9.31 -6.03
CA GLY A 85 15.45 -10.17 -7.18
C GLY A 85 14.60 -11.41 -6.90
N ARG A 86 14.21 -11.67 -5.64
CA ARG A 86 13.45 -12.90 -5.28
C ARG A 86 12.10 -12.99 -5.98
N PHE A 87 11.39 -11.87 -6.09
CA PHE A 87 10.03 -11.81 -6.65
C PHE A 87 9.95 -11.00 -7.95
N ALA A 88 10.76 -9.95 -8.06
CA ALA A 88 10.89 -9.15 -9.27
C ALA A 88 12.36 -8.75 -9.46
N PRO A 89 12.92 -8.82 -10.69
CA PRO A 89 14.31 -8.45 -10.96
C PRO A 89 14.63 -7.03 -10.48
N GLY A 90 15.74 -6.88 -9.76
CA GLY A 90 16.19 -5.58 -9.26
C GLY A 90 15.34 -4.96 -8.13
N LYS A 91 14.29 -5.64 -7.65
CA LYS A 91 13.42 -5.17 -6.55
C LYS A 91 13.58 -6.01 -5.29
N VAL A 92 13.25 -5.43 -4.15
CA VAL A 92 12.95 -6.17 -2.91
C VAL A 92 11.45 -6.16 -2.68
N ARG A 93 10.91 -7.20 -2.06
CA ARG A 93 9.54 -7.21 -1.58
C ARG A 93 9.51 -6.89 -0.10
N VAL A 94 8.74 -5.88 0.27
CA VAL A 94 8.42 -5.56 1.65
C VAL A 94 7.02 -6.09 1.92
N THR A 95 6.88 -6.99 2.88
CA THR A 95 5.59 -7.52 3.31
C THR A 95 5.32 -7.17 4.76
N PHE A 96 4.06 -6.98 5.12
CA PHE A 96 3.64 -6.75 6.50
C PHE A 96 2.20 -7.17 6.68
N GLN A 97 1.78 -7.29 7.93
CA GLN A 97 0.39 -7.58 8.29
C GLN A 97 -0.37 -6.28 8.55
N LEU A 98 -1.60 -6.22 8.06
CA LEU A 98 -2.56 -5.14 8.26
C LEU A 98 -3.81 -5.65 8.97
N ARG A 99 -4.39 -4.82 9.81
CA ARG A 99 -5.79 -4.96 10.27
C ARG A 99 -6.44 -3.60 10.37
N VAL A 100 -7.76 -3.57 10.19
CA VAL A 100 -8.59 -2.36 10.25
C VAL A 100 -9.32 -2.32 11.60
N HIS A 101 -9.36 -1.14 12.22
CA HIS A 101 -10.11 -0.88 13.46
C HIS A 101 -11.25 0.09 13.18
N ASN A 102 -12.49 -0.29 13.52
CA ASN A 102 -13.61 0.63 13.54
C ASN A 102 -13.54 1.48 14.82
N ARG A 103 -13.30 2.79 14.67
CA ARG A 103 -13.19 3.73 15.80
C ARG A 103 -14.54 4.29 16.23
N LEU A 104 -15.57 4.12 15.39
CA LEU A 104 -16.91 4.61 15.67
C LEU A 104 -17.52 3.82 16.82
N GLN A 105 -18.32 4.52 17.64
CA GLN A 105 -18.99 3.95 18.81
C GLN A 105 -20.46 3.62 18.57
N GLN A 106 -21.04 4.17 17.50
CA GLN A 106 -22.48 4.10 17.22
C GLN A 106 -22.79 3.63 15.79
N ALA A 107 -21.76 3.34 15.00
CA ALA A 107 -21.91 2.88 13.64
C ALA A 107 -20.98 1.71 13.36
N ARG A 108 -21.50 0.73 12.62
CA ARG A 108 -20.73 -0.40 12.09
C ARG A 108 -20.41 -0.16 10.63
N PHE A 109 -19.34 -0.77 10.15
CA PHE A 109 -19.03 -0.82 8.73
C PHE A 109 -19.77 -2.00 8.10
N ILE A 110 -20.48 -1.75 7.01
CA ILE A 110 -21.11 -2.79 6.21
C ILE A 110 -20.52 -2.77 4.79
N ALA A 111 -20.88 -3.77 3.99
CA ALA A 111 -20.41 -3.86 2.61
C ALA A 111 -20.73 -2.57 1.84
N PRO A 112 -19.76 -2.02 1.07
CA PRO A 112 -19.97 -0.76 0.38
C PRO A 112 -20.99 -0.91 -0.74
N THR A 113 -21.86 0.09 -0.87
CA THR A 113 -22.68 0.26 -2.08
C THR A 113 -21.96 1.11 -3.14
N PHE A 114 -20.92 1.86 -2.74
CA PHE A 114 -20.08 2.64 -3.65
C PHE A 114 -18.60 2.72 -3.19
N PRO A 115 -17.60 2.52 -4.04
CA PRO A 115 -17.70 1.91 -5.36
C PRO A 115 -18.40 0.56 -5.31
N ALA A 116 -18.96 0.12 -6.44
CA ALA A 116 -19.50 -1.22 -6.53
C ALA A 116 -18.38 -2.22 -6.19
N PRO A 117 -18.68 -3.20 -5.31
CA PRO A 117 -17.68 -4.11 -4.79
C PRO A 117 -17.00 -4.88 -5.93
N PRO A 118 -15.67 -5.10 -5.86
CA PRO A 118 -14.93 -5.84 -6.89
C PRO A 118 -15.44 -7.26 -7.15
N ASP A 119 -16.01 -7.91 -6.14
CA ASP A 119 -16.58 -9.24 -6.19
C ASP A 119 -17.97 -9.28 -5.53
N ALA A 120 -18.75 -10.31 -5.88
CA ALA A 120 -20.05 -10.54 -5.26
C ALA A 120 -19.83 -11.07 -3.84
N GLY A 121 -20.01 -10.22 -2.83
CA GLY A 121 -19.95 -10.63 -1.43
C GLY A 121 -20.18 -9.50 -0.45
N GLU A 122 -20.61 -9.86 0.75
CA GLU A 122 -20.65 -8.94 1.88
C GLU A 122 -19.24 -8.86 2.49
N ALA A 123 -18.49 -7.83 2.11
CA ALA A 123 -17.14 -7.61 2.60
C ALA A 123 -16.77 -6.12 2.60
N LEU A 124 -15.76 -5.78 3.38
CA LEU A 124 -15.09 -4.48 3.33
C LEU A 124 -13.85 -4.59 2.44
N TYR A 125 -13.50 -3.51 1.74
CA TYR A 125 -12.38 -3.51 0.81
C TYR A 125 -11.39 -2.39 1.16
N LEU A 126 -10.15 -2.76 1.48
CA LEU A 126 -9.07 -1.82 1.74
C LEU A 126 -8.16 -1.73 0.52
N PHE A 127 -8.15 -0.58 -0.13
CA PHE A 127 -7.38 -0.32 -1.34
C PHE A 127 -6.03 0.30 -1.03
N ALA A 128 -4.97 -0.16 -1.71
CA ALA A 128 -3.67 0.49 -1.74
C ALA A 128 -3.66 1.69 -2.70
N ALA A 129 -4.48 2.70 -2.40
CA ALA A 129 -4.83 3.79 -3.32
C ALA A 129 -3.63 4.56 -3.90
N HIS A 130 -2.58 4.79 -3.11
CA HIS A 130 -1.34 5.36 -3.61
C HIS A 130 -0.15 4.91 -2.78
N VAL A 131 0.98 4.67 -3.45
CA VAL A 131 2.24 4.34 -2.81
C VAL A 131 3.38 5.15 -3.41
N SER A 132 4.24 5.71 -2.56
CA SER A 132 5.43 6.44 -3.01
C SER A 132 6.64 6.16 -2.13
N ALA A 133 7.84 6.22 -2.74
CA ALA A 133 9.10 6.22 -2.01
C ALA A 133 9.40 7.62 -1.47
N ILE A 134 9.87 7.70 -0.22
CA ILE A 134 10.18 8.97 0.45
C ILE A 134 11.60 8.90 1.05
N GLU A 135 12.33 10.03 1.06
CA GLU A 135 13.71 10.06 1.57
C GLU A 135 13.76 10.00 3.11
N ALA A 136 12.76 10.58 3.77
CA ALA A 136 12.60 10.55 5.22
C ALA A 136 11.10 10.56 5.58
N PRO A 137 10.69 9.89 6.67
CA PRO A 137 9.34 10.02 7.21
C PRO A 137 9.17 11.45 7.71
N GLY A 138 8.31 12.22 7.04
CA GLY A 138 7.99 13.58 7.44
C GLY A 138 6.88 13.56 8.50
N GLY A 139 7.12 14.20 9.64
CA GLY A 139 6.09 14.44 10.66
C GLY A 139 6.26 15.82 11.29
N VAL A 140 5.34 16.75 10.99
CA VAL A 140 5.06 17.92 11.83
C VAL A 140 3.54 18.01 11.97
N THR A 141 3.05 17.84 13.19
CA THR A 141 1.66 18.12 13.55
C THR A 141 1.63 19.51 14.18
N VAL A 142 1.02 20.50 13.52
CA VAL A 142 0.67 21.78 14.17
C VAL A 142 -0.85 21.82 14.33
N PRO A 143 -1.38 22.15 15.53
CA PRO A 143 -2.82 22.25 15.73
C PRO A 143 -3.36 23.46 14.97
N GLY A 144 -4.40 23.30 14.13
CA GLY A 144 -5.24 24.42 13.70
C GLY A 144 -5.63 24.48 12.23
N ALA A 145 -4.71 24.36 11.27
CA ALA A 145 -4.98 24.35 9.82
C ALA A 145 -3.68 24.08 9.03
N ASN A 146 -3.81 23.72 7.74
CA ASN A 146 -2.73 23.70 6.71
C ASN A 146 -1.67 22.60 6.83
N VAL A 147 -1.81 21.54 6.03
CA VAL A 147 -0.79 20.49 5.88
C VAL A 147 0.19 20.89 4.77
N VAL A 148 1.44 21.20 5.14
CA VAL A 148 2.57 21.20 4.20
C VAL A 148 3.32 19.89 4.41
N GLU A 149 2.96 18.89 3.62
CA GLU A 149 3.62 17.60 3.56
C GLU A 149 4.93 17.77 2.77
N VAL A 150 6.05 18.08 3.45
CA VAL A 150 7.37 18.07 2.78
C VAL A 150 7.87 16.63 2.71
N THR A 151 7.33 15.91 1.74
CA THR A 151 7.86 14.62 1.34
C THR A 151 8.88 14.86 0.24
N ALA A 152 10.17 14.72 0.55
CA ALA A 152 11.17 14.66 -0.51
C ALA A 152 11.01 13.30 -1.23
N PRO A 153 10.63 13.29 -2.52
CA PRO A 153 10.50 12.04 -3.25
C PRO A 153 11.89 11.40 -3.38
N SER A 154 12.00 10.15 -2.94
CA SER A 154 13.23 9.39 -3.13
C SER A 154 13.33 8.93 -4.59
N ARG A 155 14.57 8.77 -5.08
CA ARG A 155 14.82 8.02 -6.32
C ARG A 155 14.51 6.54 -6.07
N GLY A 156 13.41 6.05 -6.64
CA GLY A 156 13.04 4.64 -6.61
C GLY A 156 11.56 4.40 -6.90
N GLY A 157 11.26 3.34 -7.63
CA GLY A 157 9.92 2.88 -7.92
C GLY A 157 9.41 1.91 -6.85
N VAL A 158 8.15 2.10 -6.47
CA VAL A 158 7.38 1.22 -5.60
C VAL A 158 6.11 0.80 -6.34
N ALA A 159 5.73 -0.47 -6.24
CA ALA A 159 4.49 -1.01 -6.78
C ALA A 159 3.85 -1.98 -5.78
N THR A 160 2.51 -2.09 -5.78
CA THR A 160 1.80 -3.12 -5.01
C THR A 160 2.19 -4.51 -5.50
N SER A 161 2.46 -5.43 -4.58
CA SER A 161 2.81 -6.81 -4.92
C SER A 161 1.56 -7.67 -5.22
N LEU A 162 1.79 -8.92 -5.60
CA LEU A 162 0.75 -9.94 -5.74
C LEU A 162 0.27 -10.53 -4.40
N ASP A 163 0.83 -10.08 -3.26
CA ASP A 163 0.38 -10.55 -1.95
C ASP A 163 -0.96 -9.93 -1.55
N TRP A 164 -1.48 -8.99 -2.35
CA TRP A 164 -2.82 -8.47 -2.20
C TRP A 164 -3.86 -9.42 -2.81
N ASP A 165 -4.90 -9.75 -2.05
CA ASP A 165 -5.98 -10.68 -2.42
C ASP A 165 -6.59 -10.34 -3.80
N GLY A 166 -6.94 -9.06 -3.99
CA GLY A 166 -7.66 -8.57 -5.14
C GLY A 166 -6.80 -8.17 -6.34
N ALA A 167 -7.29 -8.45 -7.55
CA ALA A 167 -6.81 -7.79 -8.76
C ALA A 167 -7.06 -6.26 -8.69
N ALA A 168 -6.35 -5.49 -9.52
CA ALA A 168 -6.50 -4.04 -9.49
C ALA A 168 -7.92 -3.61 -9.95
N HIS A 169 -8.55 -2.75 -9.15
CA HIS A 169 -9.91 -2.26 -9.37
C HIS A 169 -9.97 -0.74 -9.20
N ASP A 170 -10.73 -0.09 -10.07
CA ASP A 170 -10.94 1.35 -10.05
C ASP A 170 -11.98 1.66 -8.98
N TYR A 171 -11.54 2.03 -7.79
CA TYR A 171 -12.42 2.28 -6.63
C TYR A 171 -13.21 3.60 -6.76
N VAL A 172 -13.10 4.32 -7.88
CA VAL A 172 -13.95 5.47 -8.21
C VAL A 172 -14.94 5.13 -9.31
N ARG A 173 -14.50 4.40 -10.35
CA ARG A 173 -15.37 4.00 -11.47
C ARG A 173 -16.05 2.65 -11.29
N SER A 174 -15.69 1.91 -10.25
CA SER A 174 -16.20 0.57 -9.93
C SER A 174 -15.98 -0.44 -11.06
N ALA A 175 -14.77 -0.45 -11.65
CA ALA A 175 -14.46 -1.31 -12.80
C ALA A 175 -13.03 -1.88 -12.72
N PRO A 176 -12.78 -3.08 -13.29
CA PRO A 176 -11.42 -3.60 -13.45
C PRO A 176 -10.53 -2.63 -14.22
N CYS A 177 -9.25 -2.55 -13.87
CA CYS A 177 -8.32 -1.62 -14.47
C CYS A 177 -6.88 -2.15 -14.45
N PRO A 178 -6.00 -1.66 -15.34
CA PRO A 178 -4.58 -1.98 -15.28
C PRO A 178 -3.93 -1.34 -14.05
N ALA A 179 -3.15 -2.10 -13.30
CA ALA A 179 -2.46 -1.60 -12.12
C ALA A 179 -1.59 -0.36 -12.42
N GLY A 180 -1.56 0.60 -11.49
CA GLY A 180 -0.71 1.80 -11.58
C GLY A 180 -1.43 3.11 -11.90
N GLY A 181 -2.75 3.12 -12.03
CA GLY A 181 -3.55 4.35 -12.09
C GLY A 181 -3.81 4.96 -10.70
N SER A 182 -4.08 6.26 -10.60
CA SER A 182 -4.35 6.92 -9.30
C SER A 182 -5.59 6.40 -8.58
N THR A 183 -6.58 5.92 -9.31
CA THR A 183 -7.79 5.29 -8.75
C THR A 183 -7.79 3.77 -8.88
N CYS A 184 -6.73 3.19 -9.46
CA CYS A 184 -6.64 1.77 -9.77
C CYS A 184 -5.65 1.07 -8.84
N ALA A 185 -6.18 0.36 -7.85
CA ALA A 185 -5.37 -0.27 -6.81
C ALA A 185 -5.79 -1.72 -6.57
N ARG A 186 -4.82 -2.54 -6.15
CA ARG A 186 -5.13 -3.84 -5.53
C ARG A 186 -5.77 -3.61 -4.15
N TYR A 187 -6.53 -4.59 -3.69
CA TYR A 187 -7.30 -4.50 -2.47
C TYR A 187 -7.19 -5.75 -1.59
N GLU A 188 -7.38 -5.54 -0.29
CA GLU A 188 -7.61 -6.59 0.69
C GLU A 188 -9.09 -6.68 1.04
N ARG A 189 -9.56 -7.91 1.24
CA ARG A 189 -10.94 -8.20 1.61
C ARG A 189 -11.02 -8.53 3.10
N TYR A 190 -11.93 -7.88 3.80
CA TYR A 190 -12.23 -8.14 5.21
C TYR A 190 -13.71 -8.52 5.38
N ALA A 191 -14.00 -9.32 6.40
CA ALA A 191 -15.37 -9.66 6.75
C ALA A 191 -16.20 -8.39 7.08
N ALA A 192 -17.44 -8.37 6.61
CA ALA A 192 -18.46 -7.40 6.99
C ALA A 192 -19.64 -8.14 7.66
N PRO A 193 -20.38 -7.50 8.58
CA PRO A 193 -20.13 -6.17 9.11
C PRO A 193 -18.95 -6.12 10.10
N LEU A 194 -18.31 -4.94 10.23
CA LEU A 194 -17.36 -4.66 11.31
C LEU A 194 -18.01 -3.76 12.36
N GLU A 195 -18.34 -4.38 13.50
CA GLU A 195 -19.07 -3.74 14.60
C GLU A 195 -18.32 -2.54 15.23
N PRO A 196 -19.01 -1.63 15.94
CA PRO A 196 -18.39 -0.49 16.62
C PRO A 196 -17.26 -0.94 17.56
N GLY A 197 -16.09 -0.31 17.46
CA GLY A 197 -14.92 -0.65 18.26
C GLY A 197 -14.20 -1.95 17.88
N ALA A 198 -14.71 -2.73 16.92
CA ALA A 198 -14.15 -4.01 16.53
C ALA A 198 -12.95 -3.88 15.59
N VAL A 199 -12.09 -4.90 15.58
CA VAL A 199 -10.93 -5.03 14.69
C VAL A 199 -11.12 -6.20 13.73
N THR A 200 -10.60 -6.07 12.52
CA THR A 200 -10.53 -7.19 11.57
C THR A 200 -9.42 -8.17 11.96
N GLU A 201 -9.40 -9.33 11.31
CA GLU A 201 -8.24 -10.22 11.30
C GLU A 201 -7.02 -9.58 10.62
N TRP A 202 -5.85 -10.16 10.87
CA TRP A 202 -4.60 -9.77 10.23
C TRP A 202 -4.52 -10.30 8.79
N ARG A 203 -4.18 -9.43 7.84
CA ARG A 203 -3.98 -9.75 6.42
C ARG A 203 -2.56 -9.40 6.00
N ARG A 204 -1.88 -10.32 5.34
CA ARG A 204 -0.52 -10.10 4.83
C ARG A 204 -0.61 -9.40 3.48
N VAL A 205 0.02 -8.24 3.34
CA VAL A 205 0.14 -7.51 2.08
C VAL A 205 1.61 -7.25 1.75
N GLY A 206 1.87 -6.79 0.53
CA GLY A 206 3.24 -6.47 0.14
C GLY A 206 3.38 -5.43 -0.97
N PHE A 207 4.62 -4.97 -1.12
CA PHE A 207 5.05 -3.97 -2.09
C PHE A 207 6.42 -4.36 -2.66
N ASP A 208 6.54 -4.31 -3.98
CA ASP A 208 7.82 -4.45 -4.68
C ASP A 208 8.47 -3.07 -4.82
N VAL A 209 9.66 -2.94 -4.23
CA VAL A 209 10.32 -1.67 -3.91
C VAL A 209 11.76 -1.69 -4.44
N ASP A 210 12.26 -0.57 -4.96
CA ASP A 210 13.68 -0.47 -5.29
C ASP A 210 14.57 -0.65 -4.05
N PRO A 211 15.68 -1.41 -4.12
CA PRO A 211 16.50 -1.73 -2.95
C PRO A 211 17.09 -0.50 -2.23
N THR A 212 17.16 0.65 -2.92
CA THR A 212 17.66 1.93 -2.40
C THR A 212 16.61 2.71 -1.59
N VAL A 213 15.34 2.37 -1.71
CA VAL A 213 14.25 3.05 -1.01
C VAL A 213 14.30 2.70 0.48
N ARG A 214 14.32 3.73 1.32
CA ARG A 214 14.40 3.59 2.78
C ARG A 214 13.04 3.62 3.46
N PHE A 215 12.13 4.40 2.90
CA PHE A 215 10.79 4.59 3.45
C PHE A 215 9.76 4.56 2.32
N ILE A 216 8.62 3.96 2.60
CA ILE A 216 7.45 3.97 1.73
C ILE A 216 6.31 4.69 2.45
N ARG A 217 5.59 5.54 1.71
CA ARG A 217 4.35 6.17 2.15
C ARG A 217 3.19 5.49 1.47
N LEU A 218 2.27 4.98 2.26
CA LEU A 218 1.05 4.34 1.82
C LEU A 218 -0.13 5.27 2.06
N ARG A 219 -0.99 5.38 1.06
CA ARG A 219 -2.31 5.96 1.18
C ARG A 219 -3.33 4.85 1.00
N LEU A 220 -4.06 4.54 2.05
CA LEU A 220 -5.04 3.46 2.09
C LEU A 220 -6.45 4.05 2.08
N VAL A 221 -7.35 3.44 1.32
CA VAL A 221 -8.77 3.85 1.25
C VAL A 221 -9.63 2.65 1.60
N LEU A 222 -10.52 2.82 2.57
CA LEU A 222 -11.48 1.80 2.96
C LEU A 222 -12.83 2.08 2.29
N ALA A 223 -13.31 1.14 1.47
CA ALA A 223 -14.67 1.14 0.97
C ALA A 223 -15.55 0.35 1.94
N ALA A 224 -16.46 1.08 2.59
CA ALA A 224 -17.42 0.58 3.56
C ALA A 224 -18.57 1.57 3.72
N ASP A 225 -19.79 1.06 3.79
CA ASP A 225 -20.96 1.88 4.16
C ASP A 225 -21.08 1.97 5.69
N LEU A 226 -21.62 3.08 6.19
CA LEU A 226 -21.92 3.24 7.60
C LEU A 226 -23.39 2.88 7.90
N ALA A 227 -23.59 1.97 8.85
CA ALA A 227 -24.92 1.69 9.41
C ALA A 227 -24.96 1.99 10.91
N ASN A 228 -25.97 2.75 11.34
CA ASN A 228 -26.19 3.00 12.76
C ASN A 228 -26.58 1.70 13.48
N VAL A 229 -26.03 1.52 14.68
CA VAL A 229 -26.46 0.45 15.58
C VAL A 229 -27.48 1.05 16.55
N THR A 230 -28.78 0.88 16.24
CA THR A 230 -29.85 1.23 17.18
C THR A 230 -29.73 0.33 18.40
N ARG A 231 -29.63 0.93 19.59
CA ARG A 231 -29.77 0.22 20.87
C ARG A 231 -31.19 -0.24 21.11
#